data_AF-A0A420YEV3-F1
#
_entry.id   AF-A0A420YEV3-F1
#
_cell.length_a   1.000
_cell.length_b   1.000
_cell.length_c   1.000
_cell.angle_alpha   90.00
_cell.angle_beta   90.00
_cell.angle_gamma   90.00
#
_symmetry.space_group_name_H-M   'P 1'
#
loop_
_entity.id
_entity.type
_entity.pdbx_description
1 polymer ?
#
loop_
_entity_poly.entity_id
_entity_poly.type
_entity_poly.pdbx_seq_one_letter_code
_entity_poly.pdbx_strand_id
1 'polypeptide(L)'
;MVQQVTYHDRTSKDFCILLNRVRSSPATESGTFGLDDLSRLYPHSHLRDHSRVSHRTTKMELEHLTSNLSSHIRVGDQAIRPGTPHLTLRMTANPELSLTQSYRNRFVISRSKNDGVDLPCVVRWSPNSSAFTSSGLVLLHHNAAGDLDPVPIEYTGIRYLGQEVDDVVVVTGWGHFVQQLEPGAEVSYVANLPECYYKAMRAGETYTLLYPGEEILMWEWGTLTELTGREIKKRAPAATTDDCPNPLISGGARITFKAVDEDEPWPDRAARLAKVGFDMANFEETQWREALRWKRAGSPPPMEETERVPGAPVITTTLSCPPHFSGDEDFSVQVTFTYEGVVGPSGATEPSPRPITIHAWTLHGVYCGRREGLRVDRWVKTEKDQRGDGNDVSWEKCEDDDEMGYLLVDEDVAIRVGQDNKNFISLMPGEAWTTSDRIHNARWRSGYIPENVAPGDTFRCRHKGIVMDWWDWGTMADHVDTVVKLPSFIAGKVTEPADNGGRPKLIVTAAEEVRFTYTGAGRGAK
;
A
#
# COMPACT_ATOMS: atom_id res chain seq x y z
N MET A 1 -8.99 39.05 -2.20
CA MET A 1 -9.86 38.44 -3.23
C MET A 1 -9.99 36.99 -2.85
N VAL A 2 -11.15 36.56 -2.35
CA VAL A 2 -11.36 35.17 -1.94
C VAL A 2 -11.52 34.34 -3.21
N GLN A 3 -10.52 33.52 -3.56
CA GLN A 3 -10.68 32.54 -4.63
C GLN A 3 -11.54 31.39 -4.10
N GLN A 4 -12.85 31.48 -4.35
CA GLN A 4 -13.79 30.42 -4.10
C GLN A 4 -13.73 29.45 -5.29
N VAL A 5 -12.92 28.39 -5.18
CA VAL A 5 -12.89 27.31 -6.17
C VAL A 5 -13.83 26.21 -5.69
N THR A 6 -15.04 26.19 -6.23
CA THR A 6 -16.01 25.11 -5.97
C THR A 6 -15.55 23.85 -6.70
N TYR A 7 -14.98 22.90 -5.99
CA TYR A 7 -14.68 21.57 -6.52
C TYR A 7 -15.97 20.74 -6.49
N HIS A 8 -16.55 20.47 -7.66
CA HIS A 8 -17.57 19.44 -7.77
C HIS A 8 -16.86 18.09 -7.75
N ASP A 9 -17.08 17.35 -6.67
CA ASP A 9 -16.80 15.92 -6.57
C ASP A 9 -17.48 15.18 -7.75
N ARG A 10 -16.69 14.93 -8.80
CA ARG A 10 -17.11 14.14 -9.96
C ARG A 10 -16.58 12.73 -9.76
N THR A 11 -17.38 11.88 -9.15
CA THR A 11 -17.14 10.45 -9.14
C THR A 11 -17.61 9.77 -10.44
N SER A 12 -16.87 8.73 -10.80
CA SER A 12 -17.22 7.55 -11.61
C SER A 12 -17.41 7.65 -13.14
N LYS A 13 -17.94 8.72 -13.76
CA LYS A 13 -18.23 8.67 -15.22
C LYS A 13 -17.28 9.41 -16.17
N ASP A 14 -16.57 10.44 -15.72
CA ASP A 14 -15.70 11.22 -16.61
C ASP A 14 -14.31 10.59 -16.82
N PHE A 15 -13.95 9.59 -16.02
CA PHE A 15 -12.67 8.87 -16.15
C PHE A 15 -12.53 8.12 -17.48
N CYS A 16 -13.65 7.73 -18.11
CA CYS A 16 -13.63 7.02 -19.39
C CYS A 16 -13.41 7.90 -20.63
N ILE A 17 -13.44 9.24 -20.52
CA ILE A 17 -13.41 10.13 -21.70
C ILE A 17 -12.02 10.75 -21.96
N LEU A 18 -11.13 10.79 -20.97
CA LEU A 18 -9.83 11.46 -21.09
C LEU A 18 -8.70 10.61 -21.70
N LEU A 19 -8.87 9.29 -21.86
CA LEU A 19 -7.83 8.40 -22.40
C LEU A 19 -7.66 8.43 -23.94
N ASN A 20 -8.48 9.18 -24.68
CA ASN A 20 -8.48 9.12 -26.15
C ASN A 20 -7.78 10.28 -26.87
N ARG A 21 -7.04 11.17 -26.19
CA ARG A 21 -6.58 12.38 -26.88
C ARG A 21 -5.22 12.99 -26.50
N VAL A 22 -4.17 12.19 -26.33
CA VAL A 22 -2.80 12.65 -26.65
C VAL A 22 -1.98 11.52 -27.27
N ARG A 23 -1.83 11.55 -28.60
CA ARG A 23 -0.67 10.97 -29.31
C ARG A 23 -0.07 12.08 -30.16
N SER A 24 1.22 12.39 -30.00
CA SER A 24 2.24 12.29 -31.06
C SER A 24 3.52 13.08 -30.75
N SER A 25 4.65 12.37 -30.88
CA SER A 25 5.96 12.81 -31.43
C SER A 25 7.10 13.31 -30.50
N PRO A 26 8.39 13.13 -30.91
CA PRO A 26 9.41 12.42 -30.12
C PRO A 26 10.78 13.15 -29.95
N ALA A 27 11.69 12.48 -29.21
CA ALA A 27 13.17 12.62 -29.17
C ALA A 27 13.71 13.93 -28.53
N THR A 28 14.84 14.03 -27.82
CA THR A 28 16.11 13.27 -27.78
C THR A 28 16.94 13.75 -26.57
N GLU A 29 18.04 13.06 -26.29
CA GLU A 29 19.28 13.49 -25.61
C GLU A 29 19.56 13.10 -24.14
N SER A 30 20.60 12.26 -24.08
CA SER A 30 21.46 11.77 -23.02
C SER A 30 22.16 12.84 -22.18
N GLY A 31 22.32 12.56 -20.88
CA GLY A 31 23.28 13.22 -20.01
C GLY A 31 23.62 12.37 -18.79
N THR A 32 24.81 11.77 -18.80
CA THR A 32 25.40 10.94 -17.73
C THR A 32 26.02 11.79 -16.62
N PHE A 33 25.66 11.55 -15.35
CA PHE A 33 26.44 11.77 -14.12
C PHE A 33 25.82 10.81 -13.07
N GLY A 34 26.51 9.87 -12.43
CA GLY A 34 27.72 9.97 -11.62
C GLY A 34 27.35 9.43 -10.24
N LEU A 35 27.42 8.10 -10.06
CA LEU A 35 27.14 7.38 -8.82
C LEU A 35 28.24 7.67 -7.81
N ASP A 36 27.90 8.28 -6.68
CA ASP A 36 28.58 8.03 -5.41
C ASP A 36 27.63 8.28 -4.22
N ASP A 37 27.60 7.27 -3.34
CA ASP A 37 27.25 7.30 -1.92
C ASP A 37 25.77 7.33 -1.48
N LEU A 38 25.13 6.14 -1.48
CA LEU A 38 23.92 5.84 -0.70
C LEU A 38 24.25 4.79 0.38
N SER A 39 25.02 5.20 1.38
CA SER A 39 25.24 4.44 2.61
C SER A 39 24.78 5.24 3.83
N ARG A 40 23.47 5.33 4.05
CA ARG A 40 22.81 5.66 5.34
C ARG A 40 21.33 5.90 5.07
N LEU A 41 20.44 5.09 5.65
CA LEU A 41 19.10 5.49 6.12
C LEU A 41 18.37 4.27 6.71
N TYR A 42 18.61 4.02 8.00
CA TYR A 42 17.59 3.55 8.96
C TYR A 42 18.05 4.00 10.35
N PRO A 43 17.41 5.02 10.97
CA PRO A 43 17.61 5.29 12.38
C PRO A 43 16.71 4.39 13.23
N HIS A 44 17.36 3.85 14.26
CA HIS A 44 16.86 3.01 15.33
C HIS A 44 15.54 3.47 15.96
N SER A 45 14.68 2.51 16.29
CA SER A 45 13.75 2.64 17.41
C SER A 45 13.83 1.40 18.31
N HIS A 46 13.80 1.68 19.61
CA HIS A 46 14.28 0.86 20.72
C HIS A 46 13.54 -0.48 20.90
N LEU A 47 14.27 -1.58 20.67
CA LEU A 47 14.03 -2.86 21.34
C LEU A 47 14.42 -2.72 22.82
N ARG A 48 13.46 -2.94 23.73
CA ARG A 48 13.78 -3.22 25.13
C ARG A 48 14.41 -4.60 25.22
N ASP A 49 15.52 -4.62 25.94
CA ASP A 49 16.46 -5.70 26.12
C ASP A 49 15.86 -6.89 26.88
N HIS A 50 15.66 -8.00 26.16
CA HIS A 50 15.64 -9.34 26.72
C HIS A 50 16.65 -10.20 25.96
N SER A 51 17.93 -9.79 25.95
CA SER A 51 19.02 -10.61 25.47
C SER A 51 19.65 -11.42 26.61
N ARG A 52 19.27 -12.70 26.71
CA ARG A 52 20.17 -13.78 27.15
C ARG A 52 19.58 -15.16 26.88
N VAL A 53 19.57 -15.56 25.61
CA VAL A 53 19.83 -16.96 25.25
C VAL A 53 20.80 -16.94 24.07
N SER A 54 22.03 -17.36 24.33
CA SER A 54 23.09 -17.50 23.33
C SER A 54 22.87 -18.82 22.60
N HIS A 55 22.55 -18.78 21.30
CA HIS A 55 22.84 -19.89 20.40
C HIS A 55 24.01 -19.47 19.50
N ARG A 56 25.21 -19.95 19.86
CA ARG A 56 26.32 -20.05 18.92
C ARG A 56 25.98 -21.18 17.95
N THR A 57 25.40 -20.85 16.80
CA THR A 57 25.37 -21.79 15.67
C THR A 57 26.79 -21.94 15.16
N THR A 58 27.29 -23.17 15.15
CA THR A 58 28.67 -23.48 14.76
C THR A 58 28.82 -23.47 13.24
N LYS A 59 30.04 -23.22 12.75
CA LYS A 59 30.36 -23.25 11.31
C LYS A 59 29.94 -24.57 10.64
N MET A 60 30.08 -25.69 11.37
CA MET A 60 29.65 -27.02 10.91
C MET A 60 28.12 -27.14 10.78
N GLU A 61 27.33 -26.58 11.70
CA GLU A 61 25.87 -26.58 11.58
C GLU A 61 25.40 -25.73 10.39
N LEU A 62 26.08 -24.61 10.12
CA LEU A 62 25.78 -23.77 8.95
C LEU A 62 26.15 -24.49 7.63
N GLU A 63 27.29 -25.18 7.59
CA GLU A 63 27.73 -25.99 6.45
C GLU A 63 26.78 -27.18 6.21
N HIS A 64 26.34 -27.86 7.26
CA HIS A 64 25.37 -28.96 7.20
C HIS A 64 24.00 -28.49 6.69
N LEU A 65 23.48 -27.39 7.22
CA LEU A 65 22.19 -26.80 6.80
C LEU A 65 22.25 -26.31 5.34
N THR A 66 23.39 -25.73 4.93
CA THR A 66 23.61 -25.28 3.55
C THR A 66 23.70 -26.46 2.59
N SER A 67 24.38 -27.54 2.99
CA SER A 67 24.45 -28.79 2.23
C SER A 67 23.07 -29.44 2.08
N ASN A 68 22.27 -29.48 3.14
CA ASN A 68 20.94 -30.08 3.13
C ASN A 68 19.98 -29.30 2.19
N LEU A 69 20.01 -27.97 2.24
CA LEU A 69 19.23 -27.10 1.34
C LEU A 69 19.64 -27.24 -0.13
N SER A 70 20.93 -27.42 -0.40
CA SER A 70 21.44 -27.55 -1.78
C SER A 70 20.89 -28.79 -2.51
N SER A 71 20.56 -29.87 -1.78
CA SER A 71 19.99 -31.09 -2.34
C SER A 71 18.60 -30.89 -2.97
N HIS A 72 17.91 -29.82 -2.58
CA HIS A 72 16.59 -29.45 -3.08
C HIS A 72 16.63 -28.37 -4.16
N ILE A 73 17.81 -27.84 -4.51
CA ILE A 73 17.99 -26.89 -5.60
C ILE A 73 18.05 -27.65 -6.93
N ARG A 74 17.07 -27.40 -7.81
CA ARG A 74 17.02 -27.96 -9.17
C ARG A 74 17.94 -27.20 -10.12
N VAL A 75 17.96 -25.89 -10.00
CA VAL A 75 18.74 -25.01 -10.89
C VAL A 75 19.67 -24.15 -10.03
N GLY A 76 20.95 -24.52 -9.97
CA GLY A 76 21.96 -23.72 -9.26
C GLY A 76 22.50 -22.57 -10.11
N ASP A 77 23.21 -21.62 -9.47
CA ASP A 77 23.81 -20.45 -10.14
C ASP A 77 24.79 -20.83 -11.26
N GLN A 78 25.37 -22.03 -11.20
CA GLN A 78 26.30 -22.53 -12.24
C GLN A 78 25.60 -22.94 -13.55
N ALA A 79 24.26 -23.00 -13.56
CA ALA A 79 23.50 -23.40 -14.74
C ALA A 79 23.22 -22.23 -15.71
N ILE A 80 23.64 -21.00 -15.38
CA ILE A 80 23.40 -19.80 -16.20
C ILE A 80 24.02 -19.98 -17.59
N ARG A 81 23.22 -19.69 -18.61
CA ARG A 81 23.60 -19.89 -20.01
C ARG A 81 24.03 -18.56 -20.64
N PRO A 82 25.18 -18.51 -21.35
CA PRO A 82 25.58 -17.34 -22.10
C PRO A 82 24.48 -16.91 -23.10
N GLY A 83 24.28 -15.60 -23.26
CA GLY A 83 23.30 -15.05 -24.20
C GLY A 83 21.84 -15.10 -23.72
N THR A 84 21.61 -15.38 -22.45
CA THR A 84 20.29 -15.31 -21.79
C THR A 84 20.31 -14.30 -20.65
N PRO A 85 19.17 -13.67 -20.31
CA PRO A 85 19.14 -12.77 -19.16
C PRO A 85 19.44 -13.54 -17.87
N HIS A 86 20.33 -13.02 -17.04
CA HIS A 86 20.65 -13.62 -15.75
C HIS A 86 19.65 -13.13 -14.70
N LEU A 87 18.73 -14.00 -14.32
CA LEU A 87 17.65 -13.71 -13.38
C LEU A 87 17.91 -14.37 -12.02
N THR A 88 17.64 -13.64 -10.94
CA THR A 88 17.65 -14.18 -9.57
C THR A 88 16.36 -13.86 -8.85
N LEU A 89 15.97 -14.70 -7.89
CA LEU A 89 14.79 -14.52 -7.07
C LEU A 89 15.18 -14.25 -5.61
N ARG A 90 14.47 -13.30 -4.99
CA ARG A 90 14.50 -13.08 -3.54
C ARG A 90 13.09 -13.24 -2.98
N MET A 91 13.01 -13.78 -1.76
CA MET A 91 11.75 -14.03 -1.08
C MET A 91 11.80 -13.45 0.34
N THR A 92 10.73 -12.78 0.75
CA THR A 92 10.60 -12.22 2.10
C THR A 92 9.16 -12.38 2.59
N ALA A 93 8.99 -12.77 3.85
CA ALA A 93 7.71 -12.79 4.55
C ALA A 93 7.93 -12.65 6.07
N ASN A 94 6.84 -12.66 6.82
CA ASN A 94 6.87 -12.62 8.29
C ASN A 94 7.52 -13.91 8.84
N PRO A 95 8.45 -13.85 9.83
CA PRO A 95 9.01 -15.05 10.47
C PRO A 95 7.99 -15.90 11.25
N GLU A 96 6.76 -15.43 11.45
CA GLU A 96 5.65 -16.18 12.03
C GLU A 96 4.48 -16.29 11.05
N LEU A 97 3.98 -17.52 10.88
CA LEU A 97 2.82 -17.84 10.06
C LEU A 97 1.68 -18.29 10.96
N SER A 98 0.60 -17.52 11.00
CA SER A 98 -0.64 -17.93 11.63
C SER A 98 -1.40 -18.92 10.76
N LEU A 99 -1.85 -20.04 11.33
CA LEU A 99 -2.59 -21.07 10.59
C LEU A 99 -4.01 -20.62 10.16
N THR A 100 -4.52 -19.49 10.68
CA THR A 100 -5.87 -18.99 10.40
C THR A 100 -5.90 -17.60 9.76
N GLN A 101 -4.74 -16.98 9.53
CA GLN A 101 -4.63 -15.68 8.85
C GLN A 101 -3.95 -15.81 7.48
N SER A 102 -4.03 -14.74 6.69
CA SER A 102 -3.39 -14.67 5.37
C SER A 102 -1.88 -14.49 5.52
N TYR A 103 -1.08 -15.40 4.94
CA TYR A 103 0.38 -15.29 4.96
C TYR A 103 0.92 -14.75 3.64
N ARG A 104 1.26 -13.46 3.64
CA ARG A 104 1.75 -12.74 2.46
C ARG A 104 3.23 -12.98 2.23
N ASN A 105 3.55 -13.45 1.03
CA ASN A 105 4.91 -13.65 0.55
C ASN A 105 5.24 -12.60 -0.50
N ARG A 106 6.38 -11.92 -0.35
CA ARG A 106 6.92 -11.03 -1.38
C ARG A 106 8.02 -11.76 -2.14
N PHE A 107 7.92 -11.71 -3.46
CA PHE A 107 8.88 -12.25 -4.41
C PHE A 107 9.49 -11.09 -5.19
N VAL A 108 10.80 -11.06 -5.35
CA VAL A 108 11.51 -10.04 -6.14
C VAL A 108 12.38 -10.75 -7.16
N ILE A 109 12.08 -10.56 -8.44
CA ILE A 109 12.93 -11.03 -9.53
C ILE A 109 13.82 -9.87 -9.94
N SER A 110 15.11 -10.13 -10.01
CA SER A 110 16.10 -9.15 -10.46
C SER A 110 16.85 -9.67 -11.68
N ARG A 111 17.13 -8.78 -12.63
CA ARG A 111 18.02 -9.06 -13.75
C ARG A 111 19.39 -8.47 -13.48
N SER A 112 20.46 -9.25 -13.68
CA SER A 112 21.83 -8.76 -13.56
C SER A 112 22.10 -7.62 -14.55
N LYS A 113 22.83 -6.60 -14.10
CA LYS A 113 23.32 -5.52 -14.97
C LYS A 113 24.37 -6.00 -15.98
N ASN A 114 25.07 -7.09 -15.66
CA ASN A 114 26.25 -7.56 -16.39
C ASN A 114 26.03 -8.97 -16.94
N ASP A 115 24.84 -9.28 -17.48
CA ASP A 115 24.57 -10.56 -18.14
C ASP A 115 25.09 -10.64 -19.59
N GLY A 116 25.75 -9.58 -20.07
CA GLY A 116 26.41 -9.53 -21.37
C GLY A 116 25.51 -9.12 -22.52
N VAL A 117 24.25 -8.75 -22.24
CA VAL A 117 23.28 -8.29 -23.26
C VAL A 117 22.59 -7.01 -22.76
N ASP A 118 22.78 -5.90 -23.48
CA ASP A 118 22.19 -4.60 -23.10
C ASP A 118 20.72 -4.43 -23.55
N LEU A 119 20.12 -5.44 -24.19
CA LEU A 119 18.72 -5.40 -24.61
C LEU A 119 17.78 -5.72 -23.45
N PRO A 120 16.61 -5.08 -23.33
CA PRO A 120 15.55 -5.51 -22.41
C PRO A 120 15.03 -6.90 -22.77
N CYS A 121 14.52 -7.63 -21.78
CA CYS A 121 13.80 -8.87 -22.01
C CYS A 121 12.40 -8.82 -21.43
N VAL A 122 11.47 -9.52 -22.06
CA VAL A 122 10.13 -9.75 -21.53
C VAL A 122 10.02 -11.20 -21.07
N VAL A 123 9.60 -11.40 -19.81
CA VAL A 123 9.45 -12.73 -19.19
C VAL A 123 8.05 -12.93 -18.65
N ARG A 124 7.51 -14.15 -18.75
CA ARG A 124 6.29 -14.54 -18.04
C ARG A 124 6.63 -15.28 -16.77
N TRP A 125 6.31 -14.69 -15.63
CA TRP A 125 6.45 -15.31 -14.32
C TRP A 125 5.41 -14.79 -13.35
N SER A 126 4.89 -15.66 -12.49
CA SER A 126 4.03 -15.25 -11.39
C SER A 126 4.07 -16.25 -10.23
N PRO A 127 3.77 -15.84 -8.99
CA PRO A 127 3.67 -16.78 -7.88
C PRO A 127 2.70 -17.93 -8.17
N ASN A 128 1.54 -17.67 -8.79
CA ASN A 128 0.51 -18.69 -9.01
C ASN A 128 0.88 -19.69 -10.11
N SER A 129 1.52 -19.24 -11.20
CA SER A 129 1.87 -20.09 -12.34
C SER A 129 3.21 -20.81 -12.20
N SER A 130 4.05 -20.34 -11.29
CA SER A 130 5.45 -20.76 -11.21
C SER A 130 5.82 -21.25 -9.81
N ALA A 131 5.59 -20.43 -8.77
CA ALA A 131 5.97 -20.77 -7.40
C ALA A 131 4.99 -21.74 -6.72
N PHE A 132 3.68 -21.60 -6.90
CA PHE A 132 2.67 -22.40 -6.22
C PHE A 132 2.16 -23.57 -7.05
N THR A 133 3.09 -24.28 -7.68
CA THR A 133 2.83 -25.46 -8.49
C THR A 133 3.52 -26.69 -7.89
N SER A 134 3.21 -27.89 -8.40
CA SER A 134 3.85 -29.13 -7.96
C SER A 134 5.36 -29.20 -8.22
N SER A 135 5.87 -28.36 -9.13
CA SER A 135 7.30 -28.25 -9.46
C SER A 135 7.95 -26.98 -8.92
N GLY A 136 7.18 -26.12 -8.24
CA GLY A 136 7.58 -24.83 -7.69
C GLY A 136 8.16 -24.94 -6.29
N LEU A 137 7.64 -24.18 -5.33
CA LEU A 137 8.14 -24.12 -3.96
C LEU A 137 8.08 -25.48 -3.26
N VAL A 138 9.14 -25.78 -2.53
CA VAL A 138 9.26 -26.95 -1.66
C VAL A 138 9.08 -26.50 -0.22
N LEU A 139 8.18 -27.17 0.52
CA LEU A 139 8.06 -26.99 1.96
C LEU A 139 8.98 -27.98 2.68
N LEU A 140 9.84 -27.46 3.55
CA LEU A 140 10.79 -28.24 4.34
C LEU A 140 10.48 -28.07 5.83
N HIS A 141 10.34 -29.15 6.56
CA HIS A 141 10.15 -29.14 8.01
C HIS A 141 11.49 -29.25 8.73
N HIS A 142 11.71 -28.41 9.75
CA HIS A 142 12.89 -28.49 10.61
C HIS A 142 12.66 -29.54 11.69
N ASN A 143 13.35 -30.66 11.59
CA ASN A 143 13.22 -31.71 12.58
C ASN A 143 14.12 -31.48 13.82
N ALA A 144 13.88 -32.25 14.87
CA ALA A 144 14.62 -32.12 16.13
C ALA A 144 16.13 -32.44 16.02
N ALA A 145 16.56 -33.11 14.95
CA ALA A 145 17.96 -33.40 14.66
C ALA A 145 18.66 -32.25 13.92
N GLY A 146 17.92 -31.20 13.53
CA GLY A 146 18.43 -30.08 12.74
C GLY A 146 18.49 -30.35 11.23
N ASP A 147 17.90 -31.46 10.78
CA ASP A 147 17.76 -31.77 9.36
C ASP A 147 16.45 -31.20 8.79
N LEU A 148 16.38 -31.12 7.47
CA LEU A 148 15.25 -30.58 6.72
C LEU A 148 14.53 -31.71 5.98
N ASP A 149 13.34 -32.04 6.45
CA ASP A 149 12.51 -33.08 5.84
C ASP A 149 11.52 -32.46 4.84
N PRO A 150 11.50 -32.89 3.57
CA PRO A 150 10.52 -32.39 2.62
C PRO A 150 9.11 -32.83 3.01
N VAL A 151 8.18 -31.89 3.03
CA VAL A 151 6.78 -32.11 3.35
C VAL A 151 5.98 -32.27 2.07
N PRO A 152 5.33 -33.42 1.82
CA PRO A 152 4.48 -33.59 0.65
C PRO A 152 3.30 -32.61 0.67
N ILE A 153 3.11 -31.89 -0.42
CA ILE A 153 1.97 -30.97 -0.61
C ILE A 153 0.98 -31.60 -1.59
N GLU A 154 -0.29 -31.66 -1.18
CA GLU A 154 -1.38 -32.09 -2.04
C GLU A 154 -1.94 -30.90 -2.82
N TYR A 155 -1.64 -30.83 -4.13
CA TYR A 155 -2.08 -29.74 -5.00
C TYR A 155 -3.50 -29.92 -5.57
N THR A 156 -4.30 -30.82 -5.00
CA THR A 156 -5.65 -31.11 -5.48
C THR A 156 -6.60 -29.94 -5.22
N GLY A 157 -7.38 -29.55 -6.22
CA GLY A 157 -8.43 -28.53 -6.07
C GLY A 157 -7.97 -27.06 -6.06
N ILE A 158 -6.68 -26.78 -6.32
CA ILE A 158 -6.20 -25.41 -6.48
C ILE A 158 -6.78 -24.81 -7.76
N ARG A 159 -7.78 -23.94 -7.64
CA ARG A 159 -8.34 -23.17 -8.77
C ARG A 159 -7.67 -21.81 -8.84
N TYR A 160 -6.47 -21.73 -9.38
CA TYR A 160 -5.99 -20.43 -9.84
C TYR A 160 -6.78 -20.04 -11.08
N LEU A 161 -7.43 -18.87 -11.03
CA LEU A 161 -7.91 -18.17 -12.20
C LEU A 161 -6.71 -18.02 -13.16
N GLY A 162 -6.68 -18.83 -14.22
CA GLY A 162 -5.58 -18.85 -15.18
C GLY A 162 -4.60 -20.01 -15.06
N GLN A 163 -5.00 -21.19 -14.54
CA GLN A 163 -4.46 -22.44 -15.10
C GLN A 163 -5.00 -22.65 -16.53
N GLU A 164 -4.93 -21.61 -17.36
CA GLU A 164 -4.97 -21.77 -18.79
C GLU A 164 -3.58 -22.29 -19.16
N VAL A 165 -3.61 -23.51 -19.67
CA VAL A 165 -2.57 -24.21 -20.40
C VAL A 165 -2.35 -23.48 -21.73
N ASP A 166 -2.18 -22.17 -21.65
CA ASP A 166 -2.00 -21.35 -22.82
C ASP A 166 -0.52 -21.43 -23.15
N ASP A 167 -0.20 -22.32 -24.09
CA ASP A 167 1.13 -22.40 -24.71
C ASP A 167 1.47 -21.12 -25.49
N VAL A 168 0.61 -20.10 -25.46
CA VAL A 168 0.71 -18.85 -26.19
C VAL A 168 0.18 -17.69 -25.34
N VAL A 169 0.90 -16.59 -25.29
CA VAL A 169 0.50 -15.40 -24.54
C VAL A 169 0.60 -14.18 -25.44
N VAL A 170 -0.52 -13.49 -25.63
CA VAL A 170 -0.53 -12.21 -26.36
C VAL A 170 -0.04 -11.12 -25.42
N VAL A 171 1.02 -10.41 -25.83
CA VAL A 171 1.50 -9.25 -25.10
C VAL A 171 0.55 -8.09 -25.35
N THR A 172 -0.21 -7.68 -24.34
CA THR A 172 -1.19 -6.59 -24.45
C THR A 172 -0.68 -5.25 -23.93
N GLY A 173 0.57 -5.20 -23.46
CA GLY A 173 1.14 -4.07 -22.73
C GLY A 173 0.62 -3.90 -21.29
N TRP A 174 -0.40 -4.68 -20.89
CA TRP A 174 -1.11 -4.57 -19.61
C TRP A 174 -1.37 -5.96 -18.98
N GLY A 175 -0.45 -6.91 -19.13
CA GLY A 175 -0.60 -8.27 -18.62
C GLY A 175 0.04 -8.46 -17.25
N HIS A 176 -0.74 -8.77 -16.21
CA HIS A 176 -0.28 -8.93 -14.82
C HIS A 176 0.87 -9.94 -14.59
N PHE A 177 1.15 -10.81 -15.58
CA PHE A 177 2.15 -11.88 -15.46
C PHE A 177 3.25 -11.83 -16.53
N VAL A 178 3.29 -10.78 -17.36
CA VAL A 178 4.32 -10.57 -18.39
C VAL A 178 5.04 -9.27 -18.09
N GLN A 179 6.33 -9.34 -17.79
CA GLN A 179 7.11 -8.20 -17.28
C GLN A 179 8.33 -7.93 -18.15
N GLN A 180 8.59 -6.65 -18.40
CA GLN A 180 9.84 -6.18 -19.01
C GLN A 180 10.90 -6.00 -17.92
N LEU A 181 12.12 -6.45 -18.20
CA LEU A 181 13.28 -6.28 -17.33
C LEU A 181 14.45 -5.70 -18.13
N GLU A 182 14.81 -4.47 -17.79
CA GLU A 182 16.07 -3.85 -18.20
C GLU A 182 17.27 -4.48 -17.46
N PRO A 183 18.51 -4.37 -17.99
CA PRO A 183 19.70 -4.73 -17.24
C PRO A 183 19.76 -3.99 -15.88
N GLY A 184 19.80 -4.75 -14.78
CA GLY A 184 19.79 -4.20 -13.42
C GLY A 184 18.41 -3.88 -12.85
N ALA A 185 17.32 -4.10 -13.59
CA ALA A 185 15.97 -3.88 -13.10
C ALA A 185 15.50 -4.98 -12.13
N GLU A 186 14.54 -4.62 -11.29
CA GLU A 186 13.83 -5.53 -10.40
C GLU A 186 12.33 -5.40 -10.58
N VAL A 187 11.60 -6.51 -10.40
CA VAL A 187 10.14 -6.55 -10.34
C VAL A 187 9.70 -7.32 -9.12
N SER A 188 8.62 -6.89 -8.47
CA SER A 188 8.12 -7.52 -7.25
C SER A 188 6.67 -7.97 -7.35
N TYR A 189 6.39 -9.11 -6.71
CA TYR A 189 5.05 -9.70 -6.60
C TYR A 189 4.73 -9.97 -5.15
N VAL A 190 3.45 -9.89 -4.79
CA VAL A 190 2.94 -10.29 -3.48
C VAL A 190 1.83 -11.31 -3.69
N ALA A 191 1.93 -12.45 -3.00
CA ALA A 191 0.89 -13.48 -3.03
C ALA A 191 0.72 -14.17 -1.68
N ASN A 192 -0.51 -14.55 -1.38
CA ASN A 192 -0.81 -15.33 -0.17
C ASN A 192 -0.39 -16.79 -0.38
N LEU A 193 0.11 -17.42 0.69
CA LEU A 193 0.40 -18.84 0.67
C LEU A 193 -0.92 -19.63 0.49
N PRO A 194 -0.98 -20.62 -0.41
CA PRO A 194 -2.22 -21.39 -0.64
C PRO A 194 -2.57 -22.35 0.49
N GLU A 195 -3.86 -22.67 0.64
CA GLU A 195 -4.41 -23.58 1.65
C GLU A 195 -3.69 -24.94 1.73
N CYS A 196 -3.25 -25.51 0.60
CA CYS A 196 -2.58 -26.81 0.57
C CYS A 196 -1.31 -26.85 1.44
N TYR A 197 -0.58 -25.72 1.55
CA TYR A 197 0.57 -25.62 2.43
C TYR A 197 0.15 -25.56 3.90
N TYR A 198 -0.93 -24.85 4.22
CA TYR A 198 -1.46 -24.76 5.59
C TYR A 198 -1.86 -26.12 6.13
N LYS A 199 -2.51 -26.95 5.30
CA LYS A 199 -2.91 -28.32 5.66
C LYS A 199 -1.73 -29.24 6.00
N ALA A 200 -0.55 -28.92 5.48
CA ALA A 200 0.67 -29.71 5.69
C ALA A 200 1.45 -29.28 6.94
N MET A 201 1.09 -28.15 7.56
CA MET A 201 1.82 -27.57 8.68
C MET A 201 1.12 -27.82 10.03
N ARG A 202 1.90 -27.76 11.10
CA ARG A 202 1.41 -27.87 12.49
C ARG A 202 1.90 -26.69 13.33
N ALA A 203 1.04 -26.24 14.23
CA ALA A 203 1.39 -25.16 15.15
C ALA A 203 2.56 -25.54 16.05
N GLY A 204 3.44 -24.59 16.31
CA GLY A 204 4.66 -24.75 17.10
C GLY A 204 5.89 -25.21 16.31
N GLU A 205 5.71 -25.77 15.11
CA GLU A 205 6.79 -26.29 14.27
C GLU A 205 7.38 -25.20 13.35
N THR A 206 8.63 -25.41 12.94
CA THR A 206 9.37 -24.47 12.06
C THR A 206 9.53 -25.07 10.67
N TYR A 207 9.28 -24.25 9.66
CA TYR A 207 9.32 -24.65 8.26
C TYR A 207 10.14 -23.67 7.42
N THR A 208 10.67 -24.16 6.31
CA THR A 208 11.29 -23.35 5.25
C THR A 208 10.57 -23.59 3.93
N LEU A 209 10.10 -22.50 3.31
CA LEU A 209 9.71 -22.50 1.90
C LEU A 209 10.97 -22.23 1.08
N LEU A 210 11.33 -23.16 0.20
CA LEU A 210 12.48 -23.06 -0.68
C LEU A 210 12.03 -23.02 -2.14
N TYR A 211 12.53 -22.06 -2.89
CA TYR A 211 12.39 -22.03 -4.33
C TYR A 211 13.53 -22.82 -4.99
N PRO A 212 13.23 -23.93 -5.71
CA PRO A 212 14.25 -24.83 -6.25
C PRO A 212 14.91 -24.30 -7.52
N GLY A 213 14.40 -23.21 -8.11
CA GLY A 213 14.84 -22.70 -9.41
C GLY A 213 14.07 -23.31 -10.56
N GLU A 214 13.87 -22.54 -11.62
CA GLU A 214 13.11 -22.96 -12.80
C GLU A 214 13.65 -22.34 -14.09
N GLU A 215 13.27 -22.96 -15.22
CA GLU A 215 13.50 -22.44 -16.56
C GLU A 215 12.30 -21.61 -17.02
N ILE A 216 12.57 -20.41 -17.53
CA ILE A 216 11.54 -19.51 -18.02
C ILE A 216 11.23 -19.84 -19.47
N LEU A 217 10.16 -20.60 -19.68
CA LEU A 217 9.78 -21.13 -20.99
C LEU A 217 9.08 -20.11 -21.88
N MET A 218 8.60 -19.00 -21.34
CA MET A 218 7.91 -17.96 -22.08
C MET A 218 8.62 -16.64 -21.87
N TRP A 219 9.46 -16.29 -22.84
CA TRP A 219 10.24 -15.07 -22.82
C TRP A 219 10.64 -14.66 -24.24
N GLU A 220 11.03 -13.39 -24.40
CA GLU A 220 11.60 -12.87 -25.64
C GLU A 220 12.50 -11.67 -25.35
N TRP A 221 13.44 -11.37 -26.25
CA TRP A 221 14.19 -10.11 -26.21
C TRP A 221 13.33 -8.97 -26.78
N GLY A 222 13.49 -7.77 -26.21
CA GLY A 222 12.78 -6.55 -26.62
C GLY A 222 11.95 -5.95 -25.49
N THR A 223 11.24 -4.88 -25.83
CA THR A 223 10.36 -4.16 -24.93
C THR A 223 8.91 -4.65 -25.04
N LEU A 224 8.10 -4.41 -24.00
CA LEU A 224 6.65 -4.63 -24.04
C LEU A 224 6.02 -3.87 -25.20
N THR A 225 6.47 -2.65 -25.49
CA THR A 225 5.98 -1.82 -26.60
C THR A 225 6.21 -2.48 -27.96
N GLU A 226 7.41 -3.03 -28.21
CA GLU A 226 7.75 -3.70 -29.47
C GLU A 226 7.01 -5.04 -29.64
N LEU A 227 6.78 -5.72 -28.52
CA LEU A 227 6.13 -7.02 -28.50
C LEU A 227 4.60 -6.91 -28.39
N THR A 228 4.03 -5.72 -28.15
CA THR A 228 2.58 -5.54 -28.02
C THR A 228 1.84 -6.00 -29.28
N GLY A 229 0.80 -6.82 -29.09
CA GLY A 229 0.04 -7.48 -30.15
C GLY A 229 0.69 -8.75 -30.69
N ARG A 230 1.89 -9.13 -30.23
CA ARG A 230 2.56 -10.39 -30.59
C ARG A 230 2.27 -11.48 -29.58
N GLU A 231 2.41 -12.72 -30.06
CA GLU A 231 2.29 -13.94 -29.28
C GLU A 231 3.67 -14.43 -28.84
N ILE A 232 3.88 -14.58 -27.53
CA ILE A 232 5.02 -15.32 -26.97
C ILE A 232 4.57 -16.76 -26.75
N LYS A 233 5.20 -17.69 -27.44
CA LYS A 233 4.89 -19.12 -27.33
C LYS A 233 5.78 -19.77 -26.28
N LYS A 234 5.23 -20.76 -25.58
CA LYS A 234 5.97 -21.62 -24.68
C LYS A 234 7.03 -22.39 -25.46
N ARG A 235 8.30 -22.18 -25.10
CA ARG A 235 9.43 -22.90 -25.66
C ARG A 235 9.56 -24.26 -24.98
N ALA A 236 10.18 -25.20 -25.69
CA ALA A 236 10.56 -26.47 -25.08
C ALA A 236 11.73 -26.25 -24.09
N PRO A 237 11.85 -27.07 -23.04
CA PRO A 237 13.02 -27.05 -22.16
C PRO A 237 14.31 -27.33 -22.95
N ALA A 238 15.42 -26.68 -22.58
CA ALA A 238 16.63 -26.69 -23.41
C ALA A 238 17.35 -28.04 -23.55
N ALA A 239 16.86 -29.11 -22.93
CA ALA A 239 17.28 -30.47 -23.25
C ALA A 239 16.91 -30.89 -24.70
N THR A 240 16.24 -30.03 -25.47
CA THR A 240 15.62 -30.37 -26.76
C THR A 240 15.90 -29.42 -27.94
N THR A 241 16.67 -28.33 -27.77
CA THR A 241 16.82 -27.29 -28.82
C THR A 241 18.23 -26.68 -28.91
N ASP A 242 18.76 -26.53 -30.14
CA ASP A 242 20.04 -25.84 -30.45
C ASP A 242 19.91 -24.31 -30.60
N ASP A 243 18.69 -23.76 -30.64
CA ASP A 243 18.42 -22.32 -30.76
C ASP A 243 18.18 -21.64 -29.40
N CYS A 244 18.60 -20.37 -29.31
CA CYS A 244 18.47 -19.41 -28.20
C CYS A 244 17.97 -20.02 -26.86
N PRO A 245 18.88 -20.38 -25.93
CA PRO A 245 18.53 -21.09 -24.72
C PRO A 245 17.55 -20.30 -23.84
N ASN A 246 16.71 -20.98 -23.07
CA ASN A 246 15.82 -20.28 -22.15
C ASN A 246 16.60 -19.76 -20.93
N PRO A 247 16.24 -18.58 -20.40
CA PRO A 247 16.77 -18.07 -19.15
C PRO A 247 16.29 -18.90 -17.98
N LEU A 248 17.08 -18.80 -16.91
CA LEU A 248 16.87 -19.53 -15.68
C LEU A 248 16.71 -18.52 -14.54
N ILE A 249 15.82 -18.82 -13.61
CA ILE A 249 15.84 -18.22 -12.28
C ILE A 249 16.54 -19.20 -11.36
N SER A 250 17.65 -18.78 -10.76
CA SER A 250 18.39 -19.65 -9.85
C SER A 250 17.59 -19.97 -8.59
N GLY A 251 17.72 -21.22 -8.14
CA GLY A 251 17.14 -21.72 -6.91
C GLY A 251 17.97 -21.31 -5.69
N GLY A 252 17.35 -21.41 -4.51
CA GLY A 252 17.97 -21.08 -3.24
C GLY A 252 17.26 -19.97 -2.46
N ALA A 253 16.41 -19.18 -3.13
CA ALA A 253 15.54 -18.21 -2.46
C ALA A 253 14.65 -18.92 -1.45
N ARG A 254 14.58 -18.40 -0.22
CA ARG A 254 13.88 -19.09 0.86
C ARG A 254 13.33 -18.17 1.93
N ILE A 255 12.28 -18.64 2.59
CA ILE A 255 11.67 -18.02 3.77
C ILE A 255 11.61 -19.09 4.86
N THR A 256 12.09 -18.77 6.06
CA THR A 256 11.95 -19.65 7.24
C THR A 256 11.00 -18.98 8.22
N PHE A 257 10.03 -19.74 8.72
CA PHE A 257 9.01 -19.24 9.63
C PHE A 257 8.53 -20.32 10.59
N LYS A 258 7.96 -19.88 11.71
CA LYS A 258 7.27 -20.76 12.67
C LYS A 258 5.78 -20.72 12.41
N ALA A 259 5.15 -21.89 12.28
CA ALA A 259 3.69 -21.98 12.22
C ALA A 259 3.11 -21.84 13.64
N VAL A 260 2.07 -21.03 13.81
CA VAL A 260 1.46 -20.74 15.11
C VAL A 260 -0.06 -20.77 15.04
N ASP A 261 -0.66 -21.15 16.17
CA ASP A 261 -2.08 -20.91 16.42
C ASP A 261 -2.26 -19.50 16.98
N GLU A 262 -3.46 -18.96 16.76
CA GLU A 262 -3.87 -17.72 17.39
C GLU A 262 -4.30 -17.96 18.84
N ASP A 263 -3.84 -17.11 19.76
CA ASP A 263 -4.21 -17.21 21.18
C ASP A 263 -5.72 -17.11 21.42
N GLU A 264 -6.39 -16.22 20.69
CA GLU A 264 -7.83 -15.99 20.75
C GLU A 264 -8.46 -16.41 19.43
N PRO A 265 -9.23 -17.52 19.35
CA PRO A 265 -9.86 -17.95 18.10
C PRO A 265 -10.96 -16.98 17.67
N TRP A 266 -11.06 -16.71 16.37
CA TRP A 266 -12.16 -15.90 15.84
C TRP A 266 -13.50 -16.66 15.95
N PRO A 267 -14.52 -16.14 16.65
CA PRO A 267 -15.72 -16.91 16.97
C PRO A 267 -16.48 -17.48 15.77
N ASP A 268 -16.51 -16.75 14.65
CA ASP A 268 -17.25 -17.15 13.45
C ASP A 268 -16.44 -18.01 12.47
N ARG A 269 -15.20 -18.35 12.83
CA ARG A 269 -14.23 -19.01 11.93
C ARG A 269 -14.80 -20.24 11.23
N ALA A 270 -15.38 -21.18 11.98
CA ALA A 270 -15.89 -22.43 11.41
C ALA A 270 -17.05 -22.20 10.42
N ALA A 271 -17.98 -21.31 10.77
CA ALA A 271 -19.13 -20.99 9.94
C ALA A 271 -18.72 -20.26 8.66
N ARG A 272 -17.77 -19.32 8.75
CA ARG A 272 -17.24 -18.57 7.59
C ARG A 272 -16.42 -19.47 6.69
N LEU A 273 -15.53 -20.29 7.23
CA LEU A 273 -14.74 -21.26 6.46
C LEU A 273 -15.64 -22.17 5.60
N ALA A 274 -16.74 -22.68 6.17
CA ALA A 274 -17.70 -23.49 5.45
C ALA A 274 -18.48 -22.73 4.35
N LYS A 275 -18.69 -21.43 4.52
CA LYS A 275 -19.49 -20.59 3.61
C LYS A 275 -18.68 -19.98 2.47
N VAL A 276 -17.49 -19.46 2.76
CA VAL A 276 -16.69 -18.66 1.81
C VAL A 276 -15.35 -19.30 1.45
N GLY A 277 -15.01 -20.43 2.06
CA GLY A 277 -13.74 -21.13 1.81
C GLY A 277 -12.56 -20.52 2.56
N PHE A 278 -11.40 -21.16 2.41
CA PHE A 278 -10.20 -20.89 3.20
C PHE A 278 -9.65 -19.48 3.03
N ASP A 279 -9.36 -19.06 1.80
CA ASP A 279 -8.70 -17.78 1.55
C ASP A 279 -9.52 -16.59 2.05
N MET A 280 -10.83 -16.60 1.78
CA MET A 280 -11.72 -15.52 2.21
C MET A 280 -11.92 -15.53 3.73
N ALA A 281 -12.04 -16.71 4.35
CA ALA A 281 -12.14 -16.78 5.81
C ALA A 281 -10.84 -16.31 6.50
N ASN A 282 -9.66 -16.59 5.94
CA ASN A 282 -8.39 -16.09 6.46
C ASN A 282 -8.26 -14.57 6.30
N PHE A 283 -8.74 -14.03 5.18
CA PHE A 283 -8.80 -12.59 4.97
C PHE A 283 -9.72 -11.92 5.99
N GLU A 284 -10.94 -12.43 6.17
CA GLU A 284 -11.90 -11.89 7.13
C GLU A 284 -11.39 -11.97 8.58
N GLU A 285 -10.73 -13.06 8.96
CA GLU A 285 -10.11 -13.16 10.28
C GLU A 285 -8.99 -12.13 10.48
N THR A 286 -8.17 -11.92 9.46
CA THR A 286 -7.11 -10.89 9.49
C THR A 286 -7.74 -9.51 9.73
N GLN A 287 -8.79 -9.17 9.00
CA GLN A 287 -9.53 -7.90 9.19
C GLN A 287 -10.16 -7.80 10.58
N TRP A 288 -10.76 -8.86 11.09
CA TRP A 288 -11.34 -8.88 12.44
C TRP A 288 -10.27 -8.65 13.52
N ARG A 289 -9.10 -9.28 13.40
CA ARG A 289 -7.98 -9.09 14.33
C ARG A 289 -7.40 -7.69 14.25
N GLU A 290 -7.27 -7.14 13.05
CA GLU A 290 -6.88 -5.73 12.86
C GLU A 290 -7.88 -4.81 13.54
N ALA A 291 -9.19 -5.01 13.33
CA ALA A 291 -10.24 -4.26 14.00
C ALA A 291 -10.19 -4.41 15.53
N LEU A 292 -9.87 -5.60 16.06
CA LEU A 292 -9.72 -5.84 17.49
C LEU A 292 -8.49 -5.12 18.06
N ARG A 293 -7.34 -5.21 17.37
CA ARG A 293 -6.14 -4.43 17.70
C ARG A 293 -6.44 -2.94 17.66
N TRP A 294 -7.25 -2.52 16.69
CA TRP A 294 -7.67 -1.13 16.54
C TRP A 294 -8.54 -0.66 17.69
N LYS A 295 -9.49 -1.48 18.13
CA LYS A 295 -10.32 -1.22 19.31
C LYS A 295 -9.47 -1.15 20.58
N ARG A 296 -8.56 -2.10 20.79
CA ARG A 296 -7.67 -2.16 21.97
C ARG A 296 -6.71 -0.98 22.04
N ALA A 297 -6.13 -0.57 20.91
CA ALA A 297 -5.18 0.55 20.85
C ALA A 297 -5.86 1.92 21.04
N GLY A 298 -7.19 1.99 20.92
CA GLY A 298 -7.93 3.24 20.90
C GLY A 298 -7.61 4.12 19.68
N SER A 299 -8.24 5.29 19.65
CA SER A 299 -7.93 6.34 18.68
C SER A 299 -6.68 7.09 19.14
N PRO A 300 -5.63 7.22 18.30
CA PRO A 300 -4.45 8.02 18.64
C PRO A 300 -4.84 9.45 19.03
N PRO A 301 -4.08 10.15 19.90
CA PRO A 301 -4.38 11.54 20.23
C PRO A 301 -4.27 12.43 18.98
N PRO A 302 -4.98 13.58 18.92
CA PRO A 302 -4.80 14.57 17.86
C PRO A 302 -3.36 15.08 17.78
N MET A 303 -3.00 15.74 16.68
CA MET A 303 -1.69 16.36 16.51
C MET A 303 -1.65 17.73 17.20
N GLU A 304 -0.59 17.93 17.98
CA GLU A 304 -0.42 19.10 18.85
C GLU A 304 0.63 20.06 18.30
N GLU A 305 0.57 21.32 18.72
CA GLU A 305 1.54 22.34 18.29
C GLU A 305 2.98 21.99 18.68
N THR A 306 3.16 21.29 19.80
CA THR A 306 4.48 20.85 20.30
C THR A 306 5.21 19.86 19.40
N GLU A 307 4.51 19.26 18.43
CA GLU A 307 5.10 18.34 17.46
C GLU A 307 5.69 19.06 16.25
N ARG A 308 5.40 20.35 16.07
CA ARG A 308 5.92 21.15 14.96
C ARG A 308 7.44 21.18 14.96
N VAL A 309 8.02 21.13 13.76
CA VAL A 309 9.48 21.07 13.57
C VAL A 309 10.01 22.46 13.21
N PRO A 310 11.07 22.98 13.89
CA PRO A 310 11.70 24.25 13.53
C PRO A 310 12.08 24.31 12.04
N GLY A 311 11.81 25.47 11.42
CA GLY A 311 12.03 25.70 9.99
C GLY A 311 10.91 25.19 9.07
N ALA A 312 9.91 24.45 9.58
CA ALA A 312 8.73 24.07 8.82
C ALA A 312 7.70 25.22 8.76
N PRO A 313 6.89 25.31 7.69
CA PRO A 313 5.73 26.21 7.66
C PRO A 313 4.72 25.85 8.75
N VAL A 314 4.01 26.86 9.23
CA VAL A 314 2.91 26.72 10.20
C VAL A 314 1.60 26.87 9.46
N ILE A 315 0.82 25.80 9.43
CA ILE A 315 -0.56 25.81 8.94
C ILE A 315 -1.50 25.48 10.09
N THR A 316 -2.50 26.34 10.28
CA THR A 316 -3.59 26.15 11.25
C THR A 316 -4.84 25.68 10.54
N THR A 317 -5.70 24.93 11.23
CA THR A 317 -6.95 24.42 10.67
C THR A 317 -8.13 24.88 11.49
N THR A 318 -9.19 25.33 10.82
CA THR A 318 -10.49 25.62 11.43
C THR A 318 -11.60 24.85 10.71
N LEU A 319 -12.63 24.49 11.48
CA LEU A 319 -13.82 23.82 10.98
C LEU A 319 -15.03 24.74 11.09
N SER A 320 -15.94 24.64 10.13
CA SER A 320 -17.22 25.36 10.15
C SER A 320 -18.31 24.54 9.48
N CYS A 321 -19.50 24.51 10.07
CA CYS A 321 -20.67 23.91 9.45
C CYS A 321 -21.96 24.55 10.01
N PRO A 322 -23.09 24.43 9.30
CA PRO A 322 -24.38 24.75 9.89
C PRO A 322 -24.65 23.88 11.14
N PRO A 323 -25.36 24.41 12.15
CA PRO A 323 -25.63 23.67 13.40
C PRO A 323 -26.69 22.56 13.22
N HIS A 324 -27.40 22.56 12.09
CA HIS A 324 -28.49 21.64 11.81
C HIS A 324 -28.44 21.17 10.36
N PHE A 325 -28.89 19.94 10.12
CA PHE A 325 -29.07 19.43 8.76
C PHE A 325 -30.31 18.54 8.62
N SER A 326 -30.90 18.58 7.42
CA SER A 326 -32.02 17.74 7.00
C SER A 326 -31.51 16.52 6.23
N GLY A 327 -32.25 15.42 6.31
CA GLY A 327 -31.92 14.20 5.55
C GLY A 327 -32.09 14.35 4.04
N ASP A 328 -32.84 15.36 3.61
CA ASP A 328 -33.14 15.63 2.20
C ASP A 328 -32.15 16.60 1.53
N GLU A 329 -31.17 17.11 2.28
CA GLU A 329 -30.20 18.09 1.80
C GLU A 329 -28.77 17.54 1.93
N ASP A 330 -27.89 17.89 1.00
CA ASP A 330 -26.47 17.59 1.17
C ASP A 330 -25.91 18.39 2.34
N PHE A 331 -25.11 17.75 3.20
CA PHE A 331 -24.46 18.41 4.34
C PHE A 331 -22.95 18.24 4.24
N SER A 332 -22.22 19.34 4.38
CA SER A 332 -20.76 19.36 4.30
C SER A 332 -20.18 20.19 5.44
N VAL A 333 -19.00 19.77 5.92
CA VAL A 333 -18.18 20.53 6.86
C VAL A 333 -17.10 21.26 6.05
N GLN A 334 -17.00 22.56 6.24
CA GLN A 334 -15.92 23.36 5.66
C GLN A 334 -14.68 23.24 6.52
N VAL A 335 -13.54 22.97 5.87
CA VAL A 335 -12.23 22.89 6.48
C VAL A 335 -11.36 23.99 5.88
N THR A 336 -10.88 24.90 6.72
CA THR A 336 -10.05 26.03 6.30
C THR A 336 -8.65 25.90 6.86
N PHE A 337 -7.66 25.95 5.99
CA PHE A 337 -6.24 25.87 6.31
C PHE A 337 -5.59 27.23 6.10
N THR A 338 -4.99 27.80 7.14
CA THR A 338 -4.36 29.13 7.08
C THR A 338 -2.87 29.00 7.28
N TYR A 339 -2.07 29.55 6.36
CA TYR A 339 -0.62 29.58 6.48
C TYR A 339 -0.19 30.81 7.29
N GLU A 340 0.35 30.60 8.48
CA GLU A 340 0.64 31.69 9.44
C GLU A 340 2.08 32.23 9.35
N GLY A 341 3.03 31.37 8.96
CA GLY A 341 4.45 31.70 9.01
C GLY A 341 5.32 30.46 9.19
N VAL A 342 6.46 30.59 9.84
CA VAL A 342 7.44 29.50 10.00
C VAL A 342 7.66 29.19 11.48
N VAL A 343 7.95 27.94 11.81
CA VAL A 343 8.33 27.56 13.18
C VAL A 343 9.74 28.08 13.45
N GLY A 344 9.86 29.01 14.39
CA GLY A 344 11.14 29.56 14.84
C GLY A 344 11.97 28.55 15.64
N PRO A 345 13.24 28.87 15.96
CA PRO A 345 14.13 27.99 16.73
C PRO A 345 13.61 27.66 18.14
N SER A 346 12.79 28.54 18.71
CA SER A 346 12.15 28.36 20.02
C SER A 346 10.87 27.52 19.97
N GLY A 347 10.43 27.12 18.77
CA GLY A 347 9.15 26.44 18.53
C GLY A 347 7.94 27.38 18.35
N ALA A 348 8.11 28.69 18.56
CA ALA A 348 7.06 29.67 18.33
C ALA A 348 6.86 29.95 16.83
N THR A 349 5.65 30.34 16.44
CA THR A 349 5.37 30.81 15.07
C THR A 349 5.98 32.19 14.85
N GLU A 350 6.83 32.31 13.84
CA GLU A 350 7.46 33.56 13.42
C GLU A 350 6.90 34.00 12.06
N PRO A 351 6.70 35.32 11.84
CA PRO A 351 6.28 35.83 10.54
C PRO A 351 7.31 35.46 9.46
N SER A 352 6.85 34.87 8.37
CA SER A 352 7.62 34.67 7.16
C SER A 352 7.06 35.59 6.09
N PRO A 353 7.86 36.25 5.24
CA PRO A 353 7.35 36.93 4.05
C PRO A 353 7.23 35.98 2.85
N ARG A 354 7.70 34.73 2.97
CA ARG A 354 7.84 33.80 1.85
C ARG A 354 6.56 32.97 1.65
N PRO A 355 6.07 32.85 0.41
CA PRO A 355 5.02 31.89 0.08
C PRO A 355 5.49 30.45 0.25
N ILE A 356 4.53 29.55 0.37
CA ILE A 356 4.73 28.11 0.32
C ILE A 356 3.89 27.52 -0.80
N THR A 357 4.34 26.41 -1.37
CA THR A 357 3.53 25.56 -2.23
C THR A 357 3.42 24.19 -1.58
N ILE A 358 2.20 23.66 -1.52
CA ILE A 358 1.90 22.40 -0.84
C ILE A 358 1.12 21.46 -1.76
N HIS A 359 1.26 20.16 -1.50
CA HIS A 359 0.39 19.16 -2.11
C HIS A 359 -0.97 19.14 -1.40
N ALA A 360 -1.96 19.80 -2.01
CA ALA A 360 -3.28 20.04 -1.42
C ALA A 360 -4.09 18.75 -1.23
N TRP A 361 -3.86 17.71 -2.04
CA TRP A 361 -4.58 16.45 -1.94
C TRP A 361 -4.49 15.84 -0.53
N THR A 362 -3.33 15.97 0.12
CA THR A 362 -3.08 15.49 1.48
C THR A 362 -3.99 16.13 2.53
N LEU A 363 -4.46 17.36 2.27
CA LEU A 363 -5.41 18.07 3.15
C LEU A 363 -6.83 17.50 3.11
N HIS A 364 -7.19 16.73 2.07
CA HIS A 364 -8.52 16.13 1.94
C HIS A 364 -8.72 14.89 2.82
N GLY A 365 -7.68 14.34 3.45
CA GLY A 365 -7.86 13.33 4.49
C GLY A 365 -8.30 11.93 4.03
N VAL A 366 -8.70 11.74 2.77
CA VAL A 366 -9.41 10.54 2.24
C VAL A 366 -8.61 9.23 2.41
N TYR A 367 -7.29 9.31 2.57
CA TYR A 367 -6.42 8.14 2.82
C TYR A 367 -5.45 8.36 3.98
N CYS A 368 -5.77 9.28 4.88
CA CYS A 368 -4.89 9.68 5.96
C CYS A 368 -5.06 8.72 7.16
N GLY A 369 -3.94 8.35 7.80
CA GLY A 369 -3.88 7.21 8.72
C GLY A 369 -4.69 7.37 10.01
N ARG A 370 -4.56 6.43 10.97
CA ARG A 370 -5.34 6.40 12.24
C ARG A 370 -5.34 7.72 13.03
N ARG A 371 -4.32 8.56 12.85
CA ARG A 371 -4.13 9.83 13.56
C ARG A 371 -4.54 11.06 12.75
N GLU A 372 -4.77 10.94 11.45
CA GLU A 372 -4.85 12.09 10.53
C GLU A 372 -6.25 12.29 9.94
N GLY A 373 -6.59 13.51 9.58
CA GLY A 373 -7.80 13.85 8.82
C GLY A 373 -9.08 14.00 9.66
N LEU A 374 -10.23 14.00 8.97
CA LEU A 374 -11.55 14.27 9.52
C LEU A 374 -12.17 13.04 10.19
N ARG A 375 -12.90 13.24 11.28
CA ARG A 375 -13.64 12.19 12.01
C ARG A 375 -15.02 12.70 12.39
N VAL A 376 -16.04 11.91 12.09
CA VAL A 376 -17.42 12.15 12.50
C VAL A 376 -17.80 11.12 13.55
N ASP A 377 -18.31 11.59 14.69
CA ASP A 377 -18.86 10.73 15.73
C ASP A 377 -20.30 11.15 16.05
N ARG A 378 -21.18 10.18 16.32
CA ARG A 378 -22.55 10.38 16.80
C ARG A 378 -22.59 10.34 18.33
N TRP A 379 -23.39 11.19 18.93
CA TRP A 379 -23.69 11.13 20.35
C TRP A 379 -24.69 10.01 20.63
N VAL A 380 -24.30 9.04 21.45
CA VAL A 380 -25.18 7.97 21.93
C VAL A 380 -25.49 8.21 23.40
N LYS A 381 -26.77 8.35 23.74
CA LYS A 381 -27.24 8.38 25.12
C LYS A 381 -27.24 6.96 25.67
N THR A 382 -26.57 6.72 26.79
CA THR A 382 -26.59 5.40 27.43
C THR A 382 -27.70 5.32 28.48
N GLU A 383 -28.18 4.12 28.84
CA GLU A 383 -29.20 3.94 29.90
C GLU A 383 -28.78 4.55 31.26
N LYS A 384 -27.48 4.72 31.49
CA LYS A 384 -26.95 5.39 32.70
C LYS A 384 -27.22 6.89 32.72
N ASP A 385 -27.31 7.55 31.56
CA ASP A 385 -27.67 8.97 31.46
C ASP A 385 -29.11 9.24 31.92
N GLN A 386 -30.00 8.24 31.87
CA GLN A 386 -31.39 8.38 32.32
C GLN A 386 -31.54 8.34 33.84
N ARG A 387 -30.54 7.88 34.59
CA ARG A 387 -30.56 7.82 36.07
C ARG A 387 -29.87 8.99 36.76
N GLY A 388 -29.26 9.90 36.02
CA GLY A 388 -28.68 11.14 36.59
C GLY A 388 -27.39 10.95 37.39
N ASP A 389 -26.73 9.80 37.28
CA ASP A 389 -25.36 9.61 37.79
C ASP A 389 -24.38 9.90 36.63
N GLY A 390 -23.69 11.03 36.74
CA GLY A 390 -22.94 11.63 35.65
C GLY A 390 -21.67 10.88 35.22
N ASN A 391 -21.27 11.25 34.00
CA ASN A 391 -19.95 11.11 33.38
C ASN A 391 -19.61 9.80 32.66
N ASP A 392 -20.55 9.19 31.92
CA ASP A 392 -20.15 8.26 30.85
C ASP A 392 -20.83 8.63 29.52
N VAL A 393 -20.37 9.76 28.96
CA VAL A 393 -20.77 10.25 27.64
C VAL A 393 -20.02 9.44 26.58
N SER A 394 -20.71 8.58 25.83
CA SER A 394 -20.07 7.81 24.75
C SER A 394 -20.39 8.42 23.38
N TRP A 395 -19.35 8.93 22.72
CA TRP A 395 -19.38 9.22 21.29
C TRP A 395 -19.07 7.94 20.51
N GLU A 396 -19.93 7.59 19.56
CA GLU A 396 -19.75 6.44 18.67
C GLU A 396 -19.20 6.94 17.32
N LYS A 397 -18.13 6.31 16.83
CA LYS A 397 -17.54 6.66 15.53
C LYS A 397 -18.53 6.31 14.42
N CYS A 398 -18.77 7.23 13.49
CA CYS A 398 -19.42 6.89 12.24
C CYS A 398 -18.40 6.30 11.26
N GLU A 399 -18.77 5.19 10.62
CA GLU A 399 -18.01 4.64 9.50
C GLU A 399 -18.40 5.37 8.22
N ASP A 400 -17.44 5.53 7.31
CA ASP A 400 -17.70 6.07 5.97
C ASP A 400 -18.03 4.89 5.07
N ASP A 401 -19.26 4.84 4.55
CA ASP A 401 -19.71 3.75 3.68
C ASP A 401 -18.95 3.73 2.33
N ASP A 402 -18.22 4.80 2.00
CA ASP A 402 -17.48 4.96 0.74
C ASP A 402 -16.01 4.46 0.83
N GLU A 403 -15.59 3.80 1.92
CA GLU A 403 -14.23 3.26 2.13
C GLU A 403 -13.90 2.01 1.27
N MET A 404 -14.38 1.96 0.02
CA MET A 404 -14.03 0.94 -0.97
C MET A 404 -12.87 1.46 -1.83
N GLY A 405 -11.63 1.20 -1.39
CA GLY A 405 -10.44 1.44 -2.20
C GLY A 405 -10.38 0.51 -3.42
N TYR A 406 -10.20 1.09 -4.61
CA TYR A 406 -9.83 0.31 -5.80
C TYR A 406 -8.32 0.07 -5.78
N LEU A 407 -7.89 -1.18 -5.98
CA LEU A 407 -6.48 -1.48 -6.22
C LEU A 407 -6.16 -1.18 -7.69
N LEU A 408 -5.66 0.02 -7.95
CA LEU A 408 -5.08 0.39 -9.24
C LEU A 408 -3.56 0.21 -9.13
N VAL A 409 -2.98 -0.69 -9.93
CA VAL A 409 -1.56 -1.05 -9.88
C VAL A 409 -0.90 -0.68 -11.21
N ASP A 410 -0.64 0.61 -11.39
CA ASP A 410 0.15 1.10 -12.53
C ASP A 410 1.32 1.95 -12.02
N GLU A 411 2.22 2.32 -12.93
CA GLU A 411 3.37 3.16 -12.60
C GLU A 411 2.96 4.55 -12.10
N ASP A 412 3.79 5.08 -11.20
CA ASP A 412 3.62 6.44 -10.70
C ASP A 412 3.78 7.47 -11.84
N VAL A 413 2.95 8.50 -11.79
CA VAL A 413 2.89 9.55 -12.81
C VAL A 413 3.72 10.75 -12.35
N ALA A 414 4.62 11.20 -13.23
CA ALA A 414 5.38 12.43 -13.02
C ALA A 414 4.51 13.66 -13.27
N ILE A 415 4.41 14.54 -12.27
CA ILE A 415 3.61 15.76 -12.28
C ILE A 415 4.50 16.98 -12.10
N ARG A 416 4.27 18.00 -12.94
CA ARG A 416 4.92 19.31 -12.83
C ARG A 416 4.15 20.19 -11.86
N VAL A 417 4.75 20.47 -10.70
CA VAL A 417 4.11 21.19 -9.60
C VAL A 417 3.57 22.55 -10.06
N GLY A 418 4.37 23.34 -10.77
CA GLY A 418 3.96 24.68 -11.20
C GLY A 418 2.86 24.75 -12.27
N GLN A 419 2.44 23.60 -12.83
CA GLN A 419 1.43 23.54 -13.90
C GLN A 419 0.13 22.83 -13.45
N ASP A 420 0.15 22.15 -12.31
CA ASP A 420 -0.99 21.38 -11.80
C ASP A 420 -1.65 22.09 -10.62
N ASN A 421 -2.56 23.00 -10.92
CA ASN A 421 -3.33 23.75 -9.93
C ASN A 421 -4.47 22.95 -9.29
N LYS A 422 -4.60 21.66 -9.60
CA LYS A 422 -5.60 20.78 -8.98
C LYS A 422 -5.04 20.10 -7.75
N ASN A 423 -3.79 19.65 -7.84
CA ASN A 423 -3.13 18.89 -6.78
C ASN A 423 -2.21 19.77 -5.92
N PHE A 424 -1.72 20.90 -6.46
CA PHE A 424 -0.82 21.81 -5.76
C PHE A 424 -1.44 23.19 -5.65
N ILE A 425 -1.18 23.85 -4.51
CA ILE A 425 -1.62 25.22 -4.25
C ILE A 425 -0.47 26.00 -3.61
N SER A 426 -0.43 27.31 -3.88
CA SER A 426 0.45 28.23 -3.17
C SER A 426 -0.32 29.08 -2.18
N LEU A 427 0.30 29.36 -1.04
CA LEU A 427 -0.24 30.24 -0.02
C LEU A 427 0.78 31.31 0.37
N MET A 428 0.33 32.55 0.40
CA MET A 428 1.04 33.63 1.07
C MET A 428 0.83 33.55 2.59
N PRO A 429 1.76 34.06 3.40
CA PRO A 429 1.56 34.23 4.83
C PRO A 429 0.28 35.03 5.13
N GLY A 430 -0.60 34.49 5.98
CA GLY A 430 -1.94 34.98 6.28
C GLY A 430 -3.02 34.56 5.27
N GLU A 431 -2.66 33.89 4.18
CA GLU A 431 -3.62 33.36 3.22
C GLU A 431 -4.21 32.04 3.70
N ALA A 432 -5.49 31.86 3.42
CA ALA A 432 -6.24 30.68 3.78
C ALA A 432 -6.78 29.99 2.52
N TRP A 433 -6.77 28.67 2.55
CA TRP A 433 -7.41 27.82 1.57
C TRP A 433 -8.50 26.99 2.24
N THR A 434 -9.67 26.95 1.60
CA THR A 434 -10.85 26.29 2.17
C THR A 434 -11.31 25.18 1.23
N THR A 435 -11.57 24.02 1.81
CA THR A 435 -12.24 22.89 1.16
C THR A 435 -13.50 22.51 1.94
N SER A 436 -14.31 21.62 1.39
CA SER A 436 -15.50 21.10 2.04
C SER A 436 -15.52 19.58 1.93
N ASP A 437 -15.67 18.91 3.07
CA ASP A 437 -15.87 17.47 3.14
C ASP A 437 -17.35 17.18 3.27
N ARG A 438 -17.88 16.38 2.35
CA ARG A 438 -19.29 16.01 2.33
C ARG A 438 -19.54 14.93 3.37
N ILE A 439 -20.33 15.29 4.39
CA ILE A 439 -20.69 14.41 5.50
C ILE A 439 -21.95 13.60 5.19
N HIS A 440 -22.91 14.19 4.48
CA HIS A 440 -24.15 13.55 4.08
C HIS A 440 -24.47 13.87 2.62
N ASN A 441 -24.82 12.84 1.85
CA ASN A 441 -25.36 12.97 0.51
C ASN A 441 -26.83 12.59 0.49
N ALA A 442 -27.71 13.56 0.23
CA ALA A 442 -29.15 13.32 0.21
C ALA A 442 -29.61 12.42 -0.93
N ARG A 443 -28.92 12.49 -2.08
CA ARG A 443 -29.29 11.76 -3.30
C ARG A 443 -29.00 10.26 -3.21
N TRP A 444 -27.88 9.91 -2.59
CA TRP A 444 -27.41 8.53 -2.48
C TRP A 444 -27.61 7.96 -1.08
N ARG A 445 -27.99 8.79 -0.10
CA ARG A 445 -28.03 8.44 1.33
C ARG A 445 -26.73 7.77 1.78
N SER A 446 -25.61 8.28 1.26
CA SER A 446 -24.26 7.81 1.54
C SER A 446 -23.46 8.88 2.26
N GLY A 447 -22.42 8.47 2.98
CA GLY A 447 -21.51 9.34 3.74
C GLY A 447 -21.28 8.82 5.16
N TYR A 448 -21.02 9.75 6.07
CA TYR A 448 -20.73 9.45 7.48
C TYR A 448 -22.00 9.37 8.36
N ILE A 449 -23.18 9.63 7.81
CA ILE A 449 -24.42 9.61 8.59
C ILE A 449 -25.04 8.21 8.49
N PRO A 450 -25.15 7.47 9.61
CA PRO A 450 -25.68 6.11 9.58
C PRO A 450 -27.17 6.10 9.24
N GLU A 451 -27.63 5.02 8.60
CA GLU A 451 -29.04 4.87 8.16
C GLU A 451 -30.05 4.96 9.31
N ASN A 452 -29.65 4.58 10.53
CA ASN A 452 -30.49 4.60 11.73
C ASN A 452 -30.50 5.95 12.46
N VAL A 453 -30.15 7.05 11.78
CA VAL A 453 -30.23 8.40 12.33
C VAL A 453 -31.69 8.83 12.58
N ALA A 454 -31.94 9.43 13.73
CA ALA A 454 -33.24 9.88 14.21
C ALA A 454 -33.20 11.39 14.52
N PRO A 455 -34.31 12.13 14.31
CA PRO A 455 -34.37 13.56 14.63
C PRO A 455 -33.95 13.84 16.07
N GLY A 456 -33.05 14.81 16.25
CA GLY A 456 -32.44 15.16 17.55
C GLY A 456 -31.09 14.51 17.80
N ASP A 457 -30.65 13.55 16.97
CA ASP A 457 -29.30 13.02 17.05
C ASP A 457 -28.27 14.12 16.79
N THR A 458 -27.26 14.14 17.64
CA THR A 458 -26.19 15.12 17.57
C THR A 458 -24.90 14.44 17.16
N PHE A 459 -24.16 15.11 16.29
CA PHE A 459 -22.89 14.67 15.78
C PHE A 459 -21.82 15.69 16.14
N ARG A 460 -20.58 15.22 16.20
CA ARG A 460 -19.40 16.07 16.20
C ARG A 460 -18.51 15.72 15.03
N CYS A 461 -17.86 16.74 14.48
CA CYS A 461 -16.81 16.58 13.49
C CYS A 461 -15.51 17.16 14.03
N ARG A 462 -14.42 16.40 13.86
CA ARG A 462 -13.08 16.73 14.37
C ARG A 462 -12.06 16.54 13.27
N HIS A 463 -11.11 17.46 13.15
CA HIS A 463 -9.91 17.27 12.34
C HIS A 463 -8.74 16.97 13.27
N LYS A 464 -8.13 15.79 13.16
CA LYS A 464 -7.08 15.35 14.09
C LYS A 464 -5.68 15.86 13.77
N GLY A 465 -5.53 16.66 12.72
CA GLY A 465 -4.26 17.12 12.17
C GLY A 465 -3.78 16.23 11.02
N ILE A 466 -2.73 16.67 10.34
CA ILE A 466 -2.17 16.03 9.14
C ILE A 466 -0.65 16.23 9.13
N VAL A 467 0.11 15.19 8.76
CA VAL A 467 1.50 15.38 8.32
C VAL A 467 1.50 15.52 6.81
N MET A 468 1.99 16.65 6.30
CA MET A 468 2.09 16.85 4.86
C MET A 468 3.16 15.94 4.28
N ASP A 469 2.83 15.31 3.16
CA ASP A 469 3.73 14.48 2.37
C ASP A 469 4.73 15.32 1.56
N TRP A 470 4.30 16.47 1.05
CA TRP A 470 5.14 17.34 0.24
C TRP A 470 4.80 18.83 0.41
N TRP A 471 5.86 19.65 0.49
CA TRP A 471 5.79 21.12 0.49
C TRP A 471 7.14 21.73 0.09
N ASP A 472 7.12 22.93 -0.48
CA ASP A 472 8.33 23.70 -0.74
C ASP A 472 8.11 25.22 -0.60
N TRP A 473 9.21 25.98 -0.50
CA TRP A 473 9.19 27.44 -0.47
C TRP A 473 9.04 28.01 -1.89
N GLY A 474 8.14 28.98 -2.04
CA GLY A 474 7.86 29.60 -3.32
C GLY A 474 6.41 29.44 -3.73
N THR A 475 6.07 30.14 -4.79
CA THR A 475 4.80 29.99 -5.50
C THR A 475 4.91 28.88 -6.54
N MET A 476 3.78 28.44 -7.09
CA MET A 476 3.75 27.50 -8.21
C MET A 476 4.58 28.00 -9.41
N ALA A 477 4.67 29.31 -9.63
CA ALA A 477 5.51 29.86 -10.69
C ALA A 477 7.02 29.58 -10.45
N ASP A 478 7.46 29.57 -9.19
CA ASP A 478 8.83 29.22 -8.81
C ASP A 478 9.10 27.70 -8.98
N HIS A 479 8.03 26.89 -9.03
CA HIS A 479 8.08 25.43 -9.16
C HIS A 479 7.69 24.90 -10.55
N VAL A 480 7.80 25.72 -11.60
CA VAL A 480 7.47 25.30 -12.99
C VAL A 480 8.28 24.09 -13.48
N ASP A 481 9.52 23.98 -13.02
CA ASP A 481 10.45 22.89 -13.35
C ASP A 481 10.53 21.82 -12.26
N THR A 482 9.79 21.99 -11.15
CA THR A 482 9.75 20.98 -10.09
C THR A 482 8.84 19.83 -10.51
N VAL A 483 9.39 18.62 -10.51
CA VAL A 483 8.66 17.39 -10.84
C VAL A 483 8.61 16.49 -9.61
N VAL A 484 7.42 15.99 -9.31
CA VAL A 484 7.18 14.97 -8.29
C VAL A 484 6.44 13.79 -8.89
N LYS A 485 6.51 12.62 -8.27
CA LYS A 485 5.68 11.48 -8.67
C LYS A 485 4.51 11.26 -7.72
N LEU A 486 3.35 11.02 -8.30
CA LEU A 486 2.13 10.59 -7.61
C LEU A 486 1.76 9.19 -8.08
N PRO A 487 1.00 8.40 -7.30
CA PRO A 487 0.49 7.12 -7.77
C PRO A 487 -0.34 7.28 -9.05
N SER A 488 -0.53 6.19 -9.79
CA SER A 488 -1.20 6.21 -11.09
C SER A 488 -2.60 6.83 -11.09
N PHE A 489 -3.32 6.72 -9.97
CA PHE A 489 -4.64 7.32 -9.76
C PHE A 489 -4.59 8.79 -9.32
N ILE A 490 -3.38 9.36 -9.15
CA ILE A 490 -3.02 10.74 -8.79
C ILE A 490 -3.50 11.17 -7.39
N ALA A 491 -4.60 10.58 -6.91
CA ALA A 491 -5.25 10.81 -5.63
C ALA A 491 -4.55 10.10 -4.45
N GLY A 492 -3.24 10.21 -4.31
CA GLY A 492 -2.47 9.65 -3.19
C GLY A 492 -1.25 10.48 -2.82
N LYS A 493 -0.42 9.99 -1.88
CA LYS A 493 0.77 10.72 -1.41
C LYS A 493 1.84 10.80 -2.50
N VAL A 494 2.67 11.85 -2.45
CA VAL A 494 3.91 11.93 -3.25
C VAL A 494 4.80 10.73 -2.96
N THR A 495 5.14 9.98 -4.01
CA THR A 495 6.00 8.79 -3.93
C THR A 495 7.46 9.14 -4.19
N GLU A 496 7.74 10.15 -5.02
CA GLU A 496 9.08 10.66 -5.24
C GLU A 496 9.10 12.21 -5.31
N PRO A 497 9.96 12.88 -4.52
CA PRO A 497 10.82 12.31 -3.47
C PRO A 497 10.02 11.88 -2.23
N ALA A 498 10.19 10.64 -1.77
CA ALA A 498 9.43 10.06 -0.66
C ALA A 498 9.65 10.78 0.69
N ASP A 499 10.78 11.46 0.86
CA ASP A 499 11.17 12.18 2.07
C ASP A 499 11.03 13.71 1.93
N ASN A 500 10.25 14.16 0.93
CA ASN A 500 10.11 15.57 0.57
C ASN A 500 11.48 16.27 0.36
N GLY A 501 12.48 15.55 -0.15
CA GLY A 501 13.85 16.06 -0.36
C GLY A 501 14.56 16.45 0.94
N GLY A 502 14.26 15.77 2.05
CA GLY A 502 14.85 16.01 3.37
C GLY A 502 14.35 17.25 4.09
N ARG A 503 13.29 17.90 3.60
CA ARG A 503 12.71 19.09 4.24
C ARG A 503 12.11 18.77 5.61
N PRO A 504 12.05 19.75 6.53
CA PRO A 504 11.36 19.59 7.81
C PRO A 504 9.92 19.10 7.62
N LYS A 505 9.45 18.22 8.51
CA LYS A 505 8.06 17.74 8.49
C LYS A 505 7.12 18.89 8.81
N LEU A 506 6.19 19.18 7.90
CA LEU A 506 5.12 20.16 8.10
C LEU A 506 3.94 19.44 8.76
N ILE A 507 3.63 19.85 9.99
CA ILE A 507 2.51 19.33 10.77
C ILE A 507 1.40 20.36 10.82
N VAL A 508 0.25 19.97 10.28
CA VAL A 508 -1.02 20.68 10.44
C VAL A 508 -1.66 20.14 11.72
N THR A 509 -1.98 21.04 12.64
CA THR A 509 -2.49 20.65 13.96
C THR A 509 -3.97 20.29 13.92
N ALA A 510 -4.45 19.68 14.99
CA ALA A 510 -5.88 19.43 15.16
C ALA A 510 -6.68 20.75 15.19
N ALA A 511 -7.93 20.68 14.75
CA ALA A 511 -8.87 21.80 14.82
C ALA A 511 -9.84 21.61 15.99
N GLU A 512 -10.42 22.72 16.46
CA GLU A 512 -11.56 22.67 17.37
C GLU A 512 -12.74 21.93 16.72
N GLU A 513 -13.48 21.17 17.53
CA GLU A 513 -14.60 20.38 17.04
C GLU A 513 -15.82 21.25 16.70
N VAL A 514 -16.54 20.88 15.64
CA VAL A 514 -17.86 21.46 15.34
C VAL A 514 -18.94 20.43 15.63
N ARG A 515 -20.12 20.91 16.02
CA ARG A 515 -21.26 20.07 16.37
C ARG A 515 -22.47 20.45 15.54
N PHE A 516 -23.24 19.45 15.15
CA PHE A 516 -24.45 19.62 14.37
C PHE A 516 -25.50 18.57 14.72
N THR A 517 -26.77 18.90 14.54
CA THR A 517 -27.90 18.04 14.91
C THR A 517 -28.76 17.72 13.70
N TYR A 518 -29.15 16.45 13.58
CA TYR A 518 -30.07 16.00 12.55
C TYR A 518 -31.51 16.40 12.89
N THR A 519 -32.20 17.07 11.96
CA THR A 519 -33.58 17.54 12.20
C THR A 519 -34.66 16.60 11.66
N GLY A 520 -34.27 15.51 11.00
CA GLY A 520 -35.17 14.64 10.25
C GLY A 520 -35.23 14.97 8.76
N ALA A 521 -35.76 14.05 7.97
CA ALA A 521 -36.20 14.33 6.61
C ALA A 521 -37.51 15.15 6.68
N GLY A 522 -37.59 16.21 5.89
CA GLY A 522 -38.82 16.94 5.68
C GLY A 522 -39.86 15.99 5.11
N ARG A 523 -40.96 15.78 5.85
CA ARG A 523 -42.11 15.05 5.31
C ARG A 523 -42.52 15.72 4.00
N GLY A 524 -42.26 15.04 2.89
CA GLY A 524 -43.18 15.08 1.75
C GLY A 524 -44.53 14.63 2.28
N ALA A 525 -45.36 15.58 2.69
CA ALA A 525 -46.76 15.35 2.91
C ALA A 525 -47.37 14.89 1.58
N LYS A 526 -47.65 13.59 1.47
CA LYS A 526 -48.85 13.07 0.81
C LYS A 526 -49.36 11.86 1.57
#